data_AF-A0A512AZA1-F1
#
_entry.id   AF-A0A512AZA1-F1
#
_cell.length_a   1.000
_cell.length_b   1.000
_cell.length_c   1.000
_cell.angle_alpha   90.00
_cell.angle_beta   90.00
_cell.angle_gamma   90.00
#
_symmetry.space_group_name_H-M   'P 1'
#
loop_
_entity.id
_entity.type
_entity.pdbx_description
1 polymer ?
#
loop_
_entity_poly.entity_id
_entity_poly.type
_entity_poly.pdbx_seq_one_letter_code
_entity_poly.pdbx_strand_id
1 'polypeptide(L)'
;MSCSSGSNEKNTQSEQENAATESPAAAAAPAADEGTGIGPVKNVSLGAEIDQALADKGKAVFESKCTACHKFGERYVGPDLAGVTERRKPEWIMNMVLNPQEMVQQDPTAKELLGEFMTQMPNQNLTEDEARSVLEYFRTQTKK
;
A
#
# COMPACT_ATOMS: atom_id res chain seq x y z
N MET A 1 34.19 -29.40 -58.44
CA MET A 1 34.10 -28.04 -59.00
C MET A 1 33.68 -27.12 -57.88
N SER A 2 34.56 -26.19 -57.50
CA SER A 2 34.26 -25.09 -56.56
C SER A 2 33.44 -24.03 -57.27
N CYS A 3 32.44 -23.46 -56.60
CA CYS A 3 32.03 -22.06 -56.79
C CYS A 3 31.61 -21.47 -55.44
N SER A 4 32.08 -20.25 -55.22
CA SER A 4 32.08 -19.44 -54.00
C SER A 4 31.26 -18.15 -54.23
N SER A 5 31.00 -17.39 -53.16
CA SER A 5 30.34 -16.07 -53.05
C SER A 5 28.82 -16.08 -52.88
N GLY A 6 28.20 -15.29 -52.01
CA GLY A 6 28.71 -14.25 -51.10
C GLY A 6 27.56 -13.37 -50.58
N SER A 7 27.76 -12.83 -49.38
CA SER A 7 27.20 -11.57 -48.81
C SER A 7 25.70 -11.47 -48.44
N ASN A 8 25.45 -11.69 -47.15
CA ASN A 8 24.81 -10.81 -46.15
C ASN A 8 23.97 -9.60 -46.62
N GLU A 9 22.70 -9.54 -46.20
CA GLU A 9 22.03 -8.33 -45.72
C GLU A 9 20.85 -8.67 -44.78
N LYS A 10 20.63 -7.76 -43.83
CA LYS A 10 19.96 -7.88 -42.51
C LYS A 10 18.54 -7.32 -42.58
N ASN A 11 17.52 -7.95 -41.96
CA ASN A 11 16.59 -7.26 -41.03
C ASN A 11 15.61 -8.20 -40.30
N THR A 12 15.77 -8.27 -38.98
CA THR A 12 14.76 -8.23 -37.89
C THR A 12 13.34 -8.73 -38.17
N GLN A 13 12.91 -9.78 -37.47
CA GLN A 13 11.98 -9.64 -36.33
C GLN A 13 11.95 -10.94 -35.50
N SER A 14 12.05 -10.74 -34.18
CA SER A 14 11.93 -11.73 -33.12
C SER A 14 10.57 -12.42 -33.13
N GLU A 15 10.55 -13.71 -32.79
CA GLU A 15 9.58 -14.29 -31.85
C GLU A 15 10.10 -15.70 -31.49
N GLN A 16 10.83 -15.81 -30.38
CA GLN A 16 11.14 -17.10 -29.77
C GLN A 16 10.16 -17.31 -28.61
N GLU A 17 9.13 -18.08 -28.94
CA GLU A 17 8.32 -18.85 -28.03
C GLU A 17 9.22 -19.88 -27.30
N ASN A 18 9.39 -19.74 -25.99
CA ASN A 18 9.45 -20.90 -25.11
C ASN A 18 9.07 -20.55 -23.65
N ALA A 19 8.06 -21.29 -23.20
CA ALA A 19 7.57 -21.58 -21.87
C ALA A 19 8.33 -21.08 -20.63
N ALA A 20 7.56 -20.48 -19.71
CA ALA A 20 7.66 -20.76 -18.29
C ALA A 20 6.29 -20.56 -17.63
N THR A 21 5.49 -21.62 -17.68
CA THR A 21 4.36 -21.84 -16.79
C THR A 21 4.90 -22.12 -15.40
N GLU A 22 4.88 -21.17 -14.48
CA GLU A 22 4.82 -21.42 -13.02
C GLU A 22 4.24 -20.19 -12.31
N SER A 23 2.92 -20.16 -12.19
CA SER A 23 2.26 -19.40 -11.13
C SER A 23 1.64 -20.41 -10.17
N PRO A 24 2.17 -20.57 -8.95
CA PRO A 24 1.35 -20.99 -7.84
C PRO A 24 0.89 -19.72 -7.14
N ALA A 25 -0.23 -19.15 -7.61
CA ALA A 25 -1.12 -18.41 -6.72
C ALA A 25 -1.78 -19.43 -5.78
N ALA A 26 -0.97 -19.99 -4.88
CA ALA A 26 -1.43 -20.85 -3.82
C ALA A 26 -2.03 -19.96 -2.74
N ALA A 27 -3.34 -20.10 -2.57
CA ALA A 27 -4.11 -19.55 -1.47
C ALA A 27 -3.39 -19.77 -0.14
N ALA A 28 -2.84 -18.69 0.43
CA ALA A 28 -2.56 -18.65 1.85
C ALA A 28 -3.90 -18.43 2.56
N ALA A 29 -4.34 -19.45 3.28
CA ALA A 29 -5.41 -19.32 4.26
C ALA A 29 -5.13 -18.12 5.20
N PRO A 30 -6.16 -17.40 5.66
CA PRO A 30 -5.95 -16.18 6.42
C PRO A 30 -5.17 -16.53 7.70
N ALA A 31 -4.00 -15.92 7.85
CA ALA A 31 -3.39 -15.79 9.16
C ALA A 31 -4.47 -15.20 10.09
N ALA A 32 -4.65 -15.80 11.27
CA ALA A 32 -5.49 -15.23 12.30
C ALA A 32 -5.12 -13.75 12.44
N ASP A 33 -6.05 -12.86 12.08
CA ASP A 33 -5.79 -11.43 12.08
C ASP A 33 -5.72 -10.98 13.53
N GLU A 34 -4.50 -10.88 14.05
CA GLU A 34 -4.18 -10.27 15.34
C GLU A 34 -4.44 -8.75 15.33
N GLY A 35 -5.31 -8.24 14.44
CA GLY A 35 -5.60 -6.83 14.22
C GLY A 35 -4.50 -6.07 13.48
N THR A 36 -3.62 -6.77 12.73
CA THR A 36 -2.58 -6.16 11.89
C THR A 36 -3.04 -6.00 10.44
N GLY A 37 -4.18 -6.58 10.07
CA GLY A 37 -4.76 -6.52 8.74
C GLY A 37 -4.04 -7.40 7.72
N ILE A 38 -4.42 -7.20 6.46
CA ILE A 38 -4.00 -7.99 5.30
C ILE A 38 -2.99 -7.19 4.46
N GLY A 39 -1.71 -7.57 4.57
CA GLY A 39 -0.65 -6.95 3.78
C GLY A 39 0.76 -7.36 4.21
N PRO A 40 1.78 -6.75 3.59
CA PRO A 40 3.19 -7.10 3.77
C PRO A 40 3.74 -6.71 5.15
N VAL A 41 3.14 -5.72 5.83
CA VAL A 41 3.65 -5.20 7.10
C VAL A 41 3.17 -6.08 8.24
N LYS A 42 4.10 -6.78 8.89
CA LYS A 42 3.79 -7.70 10.02
C LYS A 42 4.26 -7.18 11.38
N ASN A 43 5.19 -6.23 11.39
CA ASN A 43 5.71 -5.62 12.60
C ASN A 43 6.18 -4.20 12.31
N VAL A 44 5.84 -3.26 13.19
CA VAL A 44 6.34 -1.89 13.16
C VAL A 44 6.89 -1.52 14.53
N SER A 45 8.17 -1.15 14.57
CA SER A 45 8.78 -0.57 15.76
C SER A 45 8.56 0.94 15.79
N LEU A 46 7.89 1.43 16.84
CA LEU A 46 7.70 2.86 17.09
C LEU A 46 8.62 3.29 18.24
N GLY A 47 9.34 4.39 18.05
CA GLY A 47 10.09 5.03 19.14
C GLY A 47 9.15 5.65 20.17
N ALA A 48 9.64 5.85 21.40
CA ALA A 48 8.87 6.53 22.45
C ALA A 48 8.48 7.96 22.03
N GLU A 49 9.42 8.66 21.40
CA GLU A 49 9.24 10.01 20.89
C GLU A 49 8.82 10.02 19.41
N ILE A 50 8.31 11.17 18.98
CA ILE A 50 8.05 11.44 17.57
C ILE A 50 9.36 11.80 16.86
N ASP A 51 9.64 11.13 15.76
CA ASP A 51 10.66 11.59 14.80
C ASP A 51 10.06 12.71 13.94
N GLN A 52 10.41 13.96 14.27
CA GLN A 52 9.84 15.13 13.60
C GLN A 52 10.20 15.17 12.11
N ALA A 53 11.40 14.77 11.72
CA ALA A 53 11.82 14.80 10.31
C ALA A 53 11.02 13.77 9.49
N LEU A 54 10.78 12.59 10.07
CA LEU A 54 9.96 11.56 9.46
C LEU A 54 8.48 11.97 9.41
N ALA A 55 7.97 12.62 10.47
CA ALA A 55 6.62 13.18 10.49
C ALA A 55 6.42 14.28 9.43
N ASP A 56 7.40 15.17 9.23
CA ASP A 56 7.32 16.21 8.21
C ASP A 56 7.32 15.63 6.79
N LYS A 57 8.11 14.58 6.54
CA LYS A 57 8.04 13.79 5.30
C LYS A 57 6.65 13.17 5.11
N GLY A 58 6.11 12.56 6.16
CA GLY A 58 4.78 11.96 6.15
C GLY A 58 3.67 12.97 5.87
N LYS A 59 3.78 14.17 6.43
CA LYS A 59 2.86 15.29 6.17
C LYS A 59 2.86 15.66 4.69
N ALA A 60 4.02 15.80 4.06
CA ALA A 60 4.10 16.12 2.63
C ALA A 60 3.46 15.03 1.75
N VAL A 61 3.66 13.75 2.10
CA VAL A 61 3.00 12.63 1.41
C VAL A 61 1.49 12.68 1.60
N PHE A 62 1.02 12.92 2.83
CA PHE A 62 -0.39 13.04 3.17
C PHE A 62 -1.07 14.17 2.40
N GLU A 63 -0.43 15.35 2.36
CA GLU A 63 -0.92 16.52 1.63
C GLU A 63 -1.12 16.23 0.14
N SER A 64 -0.18 15.49 -0.46
CA SER A 64 -0.21 15.12 -1.88
C SER A 64 -1.20 14.00 -2.22
N LYS A 65 -1.30 12.98 -1.36
CA LYS A 65 -1.98 11.71 -1.72
C LYS A 65 -3.28 11.44 -0.94
N CYS A 66 -3.57 12.14 0.15
CA CYS A 66 -4.64 11.74 1.08
C CYS A 66 -5.68 12.84 1.37
N THR A 67 -5.31 14.11 1.30
CA THR A 67 -6.18 15.25 1.69
C THR A 67 -7.42 15.43 0.82
N ALA A 68 -7.43 14.84 -0.38
CA ALA A 68 -8.59 14.79 -1.26
C ALA A 68 -9.76 14.01 -0.64
N CYS A 69 -9.48 13.06 0.25
CA CYS A 69 -10.51 12.19 0.84
C CYS A 69 -10.57 12.24 2.36
N HIS A 70 -9.46 12.49 3.04
CA HIS A 70 -9.37 12.43 4.50
C HIS A 70 -9.09 13.78 5.14
N LYS A 71 -9.56 13.90 6.39
CA LYS A 71 -9.40 15.05 7.27
C LYS A 71 -9.08 14.57 8.69
N PHE A 72 -8.65 15.50 9.52
CA PHE A 72 -8.47 15.30 10.96
C PHE A 72 -9.56 16.06 11.71
N GLY A 73 -10.42 15.34 12.44
CA GLY A 73 -11.52 15.87 13.25
C GLY A 73 -12.89 15.86 12.58
N GLU A 74 -12.99 15.43 11.32
CA GLU A 74 -14.26 15.39 10.59
C GLU A 74 -14.36 14.20 9.63
N ARG A 75 -15.58 13.71 9.45
CA ARG A 75 -15.94 12.79 8.36
C ARG A 75 -15.99 13.58 7.05
N TYR A 76 -15.39 13.03 6.00
CA TYR A 76 -15.44 13.62 4.66
C TYR A 76 -15.81 12.55 3.61
N VAL A 77 -14.99 12.36 2.56
CA VAL A 77 -15.14 11.23 1.62
C VAL A 77 -14.70 9.92 2.29
N GLY A 78 -13.61 9.97 3.05
CA GLY A 78 -13.14 8.89 3.90
C GLY A 78 -13.33 9.19 5.39
N PRO A 79 -12.99 8.23 6.27
CA PRO A 79 -13.06 8.39 7.71
C PRO A 79 -12.15 9.47 8.25
N ASP A 80 -12.55 10.01 9.41
CA ASP A 80 -11.73 10.87 10.26
C ASP A 80 -10.46 10.13 10.70
N LEU A 81 -9.30 10.75 10.46
CA LEU A 81 -7.99 10.21 10.80
C LEU A 81 -7.43 10.75 12.13
N ALA A 82 -8.08 11.72 12.79
CA ALA A 82 -7.63 12.21 14.09
C ALA A 82 -7.62 11.06 15.10
N GLY A 83 -6.48 10.83 15.76
CA GLY A 83 -6.24 9.75 16.71
C GLY A 83 -6.32 8.35 16.10
N VAL A 84 -6.12 8.17 14.79
CA VAL A 84 -6.20 6.84 14.17
C VAL A 84 -5.21 5.85 14.77
N THR A 85 -4.04 6.32 15.19
CA THR A 85 -3.00 5.52 15.88
C THR A 85 -3.40 5.07 17.28
N GLU A 86 -4.46 5.65 17.86
CA GLU A 86 -5.05 5.21 19.13
C GLU A 86 -6.11 4.11 18.91
N ARG A 87 -6.68 4.03 17.70
CA ARG A 87 -7.77 3.10 17.35
C ARG A 87 -7.30 1.85 16.63
N ARG A 88 -6.15 1.91 15.97
CA ARG A 88 -5.65 0.86 15.07
C ARG A 88 -4.16 0.65 15.28
N LYS A 89 -3.73 -0.60 15.11
CA LYS A 89 -2.32 -0.96 15.16
C LYS A 89 -1.54 -0.28 14.02
N PRO A 90 -0.26 0.05 14.23
CA PRO A 90 0.56 0.68 13.20
C PRO A 90 0.67 -0.18 11.93
N GLU A 91 0.76 -1.51 12.08
CA GLU A 91 0.76 -2.46 10.96
C GLU A 91 -0.53 -2.35 10.14
N TRP A 92 -1.68 -2.29 10.81
CA TRP A 92 -2.98 -2.18 10.14
C TRP A 92 -3.09 -0.89 9.33
N ILE A 93 -2.64 0.23 9.90
CA ILE A 93 -2.64 1.53 9.21
C ILE A 93 -1.76 1.46 7.96
N MET A 94 -0.54 0.92 8.08
CA MET A 94 0.35 0.80 6.93
C MET A 94 -0.20 -0.16 5.87
N ASN A 95 -0.75 -1.31 6.26
CA ASN A 95 -1.37 -2.26 5.34
C ASN A 95 -2.60 -1.67 4.64
N MET A 96 -3.42 -0.86 5.32
CA MET A 96 -4.55 -0.18 4.71
C MET A 96 -4.10 0.80 3.61
N VAL A 97 -3.00 1.52 3.82
CA VAL A 97 -2.48 2.49 2.84
C VAL A 97 -1.76 1.80 1.67
N LEU A 98 -1.06 0.70 1.93
CA LEU A 98 -0.28 -0.05 0.93
C LEU A 98 -1.15 -1.02 0.10
N ASN A 99 -2.20 -1.57 0.70
CA ASN A 99 -3.00 -2.65 0.14
C ASN A 99 -4.53 -2.48 0.35
N PRO A 100 -5.12 -1.30 0.02
CA PRO A 100 -6.51 -1.02 0.37
C PRO A 100 -7.52 -1.96 -0.31
N GLN A 101 -7.22 -2.47 -1.51
CA GLN A 101 -8.14 -3.37 -2.23
C GLN A 101 -8.32 -4.70 -1.51
N GLU A 102 -7.21 -5.35 -1.12
CA GLU A 102 -7.27 -6.65 -0.44
C GLU A 102 -7.75 -6.50 1.00
N MET A 103 -7.34 -5.43 1.69
CA MET A 103 -7.86 -5.06 3.01
C MET A 103 -9.39 -5.02 2.99
N VAL A 104 -9.98 -4.24 2.10
CA VAL A 104 -11.45 -4.15 1.99
C VAL A 104 -12.10 -5.48 1.57
N GLN A 105 -11.39 -6.39 0.89
CA GLN A 105 -11.92 -7.71 0.52
C GLN A 105 -11.85 -8.74 1.63
N GLN A 106 -10.95 -8.59 2.60
CA GLN A 106 -10.62 -9.64 3.56
C GLN A 106 -10.74 -9.16 5.02
N ASP A 107 -10.21 -7.99 5.36
CA ASP A 107 -10.25 -7.39 6.69
C ASP A 107 -11.68 -6.93 7.08
N PRO A 108 -12.25 -7.44 8.19
CA PRO A 108 -13.61 -7.09 8.60
C PRO A 108 -13.83 -5.59 8.87
N THR A 109 -12.81 -4.91 9.42
CA THR A 109 -12.89 -3.49 9.74
C THR A 109 -12.89 -2.64 8.46
N ALA A 110 -12.02 -2.97 7.50
CA ALA A 110 -11.97 -2.29 6.22
C ALA A 110 -13.27 -2.51 5.41
N LYS A 111 -13.89 -3.70 5.51
CA LYS A 111 -15.22 -3.97 4.94
C LYS A 111 -16.31 -3.09 5.54
N GLU A 112 -16.34 -2.97 6.86
CA GLU A 112 -17.30 -2.13 7.56
C GLU A 112 -17.14 -0.67 7.15
N LEU A 113 -15.91 -0.17 7.11
CA LEU A 113 -15.60 1.17 6.63
C LEU A 113 -16.04 1.36 5.17
N LEU A 114 -15.84 0.39 4.28
CA LEU A 114 -16.38 0.50 2.93
C LEU A 114 -17.91 0.62 2.93
N GLY A 115 -18.61 -0.17 3.76
CA GLY A 115 -20.06 -0.09 3.87
C GLY A 115 -20.55 1.26 4.42
N GLU A 116 -19.81 1.89 5.32
CA GLU A 116 -20.17 3.18 5.91
C GLU A 116 -19.85 4.37 4.99
N PHE A 117 -18.75 4.31 4.25
CA PHE A 117 -18.27 5.40 3.40
C PHE A 117 -18.65 5.25 1.93
N MET A 118 -19.06 4.04 1.52
CA MET A 118 -19.47 3.67 0.15
C MET A 118 -18.47 4.07 -0.93
N THR A 119 -17.21 4.30 -0.54
CA THR A 119 -16.14 4.79 -1.41
C THR A 119 -14.91 3.93 -1.18
N GLN A 120 -14.46 3.27 -2.23
CA GLN A 120 -13.26 2.45 -2.17
C GLN A 120 -12.00 3.33 -2.18
N MET A 121 -11.14 3.18 -1.18
CA MET A 121 -9.82 3.82 -1.17
C MET A 121 -8.97 3.25 -2.32
N PRO A 122 -8.49 4.07 -3.26
CA PRO A 122 -7.60 3.60 -4.31
C PRO A 122 -6.19 3.35 -3.76
N ASN A 123 -5.43 2.48 -4.42
CA ASN A 123 -4.01 2.33 -4.09
C ASN A 123 -3.27 3.60 -4.53
N GLN A 124 -2.61 4.25 -3.56
CA GLN A 124 -1.87 5.50 -3.79
C GLN A 124 -0.42 5.24 -4.24
N ASN A 125 -0.07 3.97 -4.47
CA ASN A 125 1.25 3.49 -4.88
C ASN A 125 2.36 4.01 -3.97
N LEU A 126 2.13 3.96 -2.65
CA LEU A 126 3.17 4.29 -1.68
C LEU A 126 4.16 3.14 -1.58
N THR A 127 5.42 3.48 -1.34
CA THR A 127 6.40 2.53 -0.80
C THR A 127 6.17 2.32 0.70
N GLU A 128 6.74 1.25 1.26
CA GLU A 128 6.66 1.01 2.71
C GLU A 128 7.27 2.17 3.52
N ASP A 129 8.37 2.76 3.06
CA ASP A 129 8.99 3.94 3.69
C ASP A 129 8.08 5.17 3.67
N GLU A 130 7.37 5.40 2.56
CA GLU A 130 6.38 6.48 2.50
C GLU A 130 5.24 6.20 3.48
N ALA A 131 4.72 4.97 3.52
CA ALA A 131 3.67 4.58 4.47
C ALA A 131 4.14 4.73 5.92
N ARG A 132 5.39 4.37 6.22
CA ARG A 132 5.99 4.54 7.56
C ARG A 132 6.10 6.02 7.93
N SER A 133 6.44 6.89 6.98
CA SER A 133 6.46 8.34 7.22
C SER A 133 5.07 8.91 7.48
N VAL A 134 4.06 8.49 6.71
CA VAL A 134 2.65 8.88 6.93
C VAL A 134 2.15 8.40 8.28
N LEU A 135 2.48 7.18 8.69
CA LEU A 135 2.19 6.68 10.03
C LEU A 135 2.81 7.56 11.13
N GLU A 136 4.07 8.00 10.96
CA GLU A 136 4.72 8.90 11.91
C GLU A 136 3.97 10.24 11.99
N TYR A 137 3.56 10.78 10.85
CA TYR A 137 2.73 11.97 10.81
C TYR A 137 1.41 11.78 11.56
N PHE A 138 0.72 10.66 11.38
CA PHE A 138 -0.53 10.36 12.10
C PHE A 138 -0.36 10.31 13.62
N ARG A 139 0.81 9.88 14.13
CA ARG A 139 1.11 9.92 15.57
C ARG A 139 1.10 11.34 16.13
N THR A 140 1.31 12.37 15.30
CA THR A 140 1.23 13.79 15.70
C THR A 140 -0.20 14.33 15.72
N GLN A 141 -1.16 13.57 15.19
CA GLN A 141 -2.55 14.00 15.00
C GLN A 141 -3.47 13.30 16.01
N THR A 142 -3.16 13.39 17.30
CA THR A 142 -3.96 12.78 18.38
C THR A 142 -5.29 13.51 18.57
N LYS A 143 -6.29 12.82 19.16
CA LYS A 143 -7.54 13.49 19.54
C LYS A 143 -7.28 14.39 20.74
N LYS A 144 -7.69 15.66 20.64
CA LYS A 144 -7.66 16.64 21.74
C LYS A 144 -8.93 16.54 22.59
#